data_AF-A0A6J2XET3-F1
#
_entry.id   AF-A0A6J2XET3-F1
#
_cell.length_a   1.000
_cell.length_b   1.000
_cell.length_c   1.000
_cell.angle_alpha   90.00
_cell.angle_beta   90.00
_cell.angle_gamma   90.00
#
_symmetry.space_group_name_H-M   'P 1'
#
loop_
_entity.id
_entity.type
_entity.pdbx_description
1 polymer ?
#
loop_
_entity_poly.entity_id
_entity_poly.type
_entity_poly.pdbx_seq_one_letter_code
_entity_poly.pdbx_strand_id
1 'polypeptide(L)'
;MQKIILREFPDVRVAFSRVNEKQMAKIRTGKYEKLSFFIGVDCPRAKNVLKTASTLDRFGKFQFLYNWFLISNKNLDVIKMFKSFKTRMDMDVKFFLRIDNQTYKVFEIFNPGINVGLIKREIGNFSREKLNVNTSKSYYESRKNMSGVLIRSTSVIRYPFKTTFEEYMMDLKLRYYDIYSKFHYQQFLLLKQVHEFSYNTTIHLSYFGNTSSGQTGGMGKMLWDDAADMTSCGCIMRLLDSDRIFYYDFIMPFYKFRSYFYFRNPGLVKPNFKEVLKPFSRTTWFATLYTCLIVCCCIEAAYLVEEKNAKEKRKSWFRPIFTVVAAFCQQSLDTIPTQVAGRIILLHLFIMSVLLYNYYTSSLVSSLISTEPEVLKTIKELYESQMEVGIELQSYTITYILERSKVDYYMKLLNGSKIFPHDRLNFLPLEEGIERVHRGGFAYHTESTSAYPLIDHTFEQESICDLAEIGLINSFSSVIVQKRSQYKKLFQVSLRKAWERGLLNKLLKTWVDSKPECLSSARVISVGVNDLFLPYFLLAMGFLASLIILLLEISRDKFQERLRNIRKKLFFKTPYVN
;
A
#
# COMPACT_ATOMS: atom_id res chain seq x y z
N MET A 1 6.74 -23.40 -46.19
CA MET A 1 7.79 -22.36 -46.22
C MET A 1 9.11 -23.10 -46.41
N GLN A 2 9.79 -22.95 -47.55
CA GLN A 2 11.21 -23.31 -47.60
C GLN A 2 11.93 -22.22 -46.78
N LYS A 3 12.34 -22.56 -45.56
CA LYS A 3 13.20 -21.72 -44.73
C LYS A 3 14.62 -21.94 -45.21
N ILE A 4 15.20 -20.95 -45.87
CA ILE A 4 16.65 -20.92 -46.08
C ILE A 4 17.21 -20.05 -44.95
N ILE A 5 17.74 -20.69 -43.92
CA ILE A 5 18.47 -20.03 -42.82
C ILE A 5 19.89 -19.85 -43.35
N LEU A 6 20.30 -18.60 -43.61
CA LEU A 6 21.61 -18.33 -44.23
C LEU A 6 22.70 -18.08 -43.18
N ARG A 7 22.40 -17.42 -42.06
CA ARG A 7 23.35 -17.14 -40.96
C ARG A 7 22.60 -16.89 -39.65
N GLU A 8 23.11 -17.45 -38.55
CA GLU A 8 22.74 -17.03 -37.20
C GLU A 8 23.78 -16.01 -36.71
N PHE A 9 23.33 -14.80 -36.39
CA PHE A 9 24.06 -13.87 -35.55
C PHE A 9 23.57 -14.04 -34.11
N PRO A 10 24.38 -13.78 -33.08
CA PRO A 10 24.01 -14.01 -31.67
C PRO A 10 22.65 -13.39 -31.27
N ASP A 11 22.25 -12.27 -31.88
CA ASP A 11 20.98 -11.58 -31.58
C ASP A 11 19.98 -11.51 -32.76
N VAL A 12 20.32 -12.04 -33.95
CA VAL A 12 19.49 -11.89 -35.16
C VAL A 12 19.46 -13.17 -35.98
N ARG A 13 18.24 -13.72 -36.15
CA ARG A 13 17.97 -14.81 -37.09
C ARG A 13 17.45 -14.24 -38.41
N VAL A 14 18.20 -14.47 -39.49
CA VAL A 14 17.80 -14.04 -40.84
C VAL A 14 17.33 -15.26 -41.64
N ALA A 15 16.04 -15.28 -41.99
CA ALA A 15 15.46 -16.28 -42.87
C ALA A 15 14.88 -15.59 -44.10
N PHE A 16 15.33 -16.00 -45.28
CA PHE A 16 14.77 -15.51 -46.54
C PHE A 16 13.69 -16.47 -47.01
N SER A 17 12.51 -15.91 -47.32
CA SER A 17 11.41 -16.68 -47.91
C SER A 17 10.71 -15.83 -48.96
N ARG A 18 10.41 -16.42 -50.12
CA ARG A 18 9.61 -15.76 -51.14
C ARG A 18 8.16 -15.77 -50.67
N VAL A 19 7.62 -14.59 -50.35
CA VAL A 19 6.27 -14.43 -49.80
C VAL A 19 5.29 -14.02 -50.90
N ASN A 20 4.32 -14.88 -51.20
CA ASN A 20 3.14 -14.53 -52.00
C ASN A 20 2.01 -13.97 -51.13
N GLU A 21 0.96 -13.37 -51.73
CA GLU A 21 -0.19 -12.79 -51.02
C GLU A 21 -0.82 -13.74 -49.98
N LYS A 22 -1.06 -15.01 -50.36
CA LYS A 22 -1.61 -16.05 -49.46
C LYS A 22 -0.67 -16.42 -48.31
N GLN A 23 0.64 -16.34 -48.53
CA GLN A 23 1.63 -16.61 -47.48
C GLN A 23 1.77 -15.42 -46.55
N MET A 24 1.66 -14.20 -47.09
CA MET A 24 1.62 -12.98 -46.27
C MET A 24 0.51 -13.09 -45.24
N ALA A 25 -0.67 -13.59 -45.61
CA ALA A 25 -1.76 -13.82 -44.66
C ALA A 25 -1.41 -14.75 -43.48
N LYS A 26 -0.59 -15.77 -43.71
CA LYS A 26 -0.25 -16.79 -42.71
C LYS A 26 0.86 -16.38 -41.75
N ILE A 27 1.64 -15.35 -42.08
CA ILE A 27 2.75 -14.90 -41.23
C ILE A 27 2.19 -14.19 -39.99
N ARG A 28 2.23 -14.83 -38.83
CA ARG A 28 1.88 -14.22 -37.54
C ARG A 28 3.12 -14.13 -36.66
N THR A 29 3.26 -13.04 -35.92
CA THR A 29 4.33 -12.87 -34.93
C THR A 29 3.88 -13.43 -33.59
N GLY A 30 4.81 -14.00 -32.82
CA GLY A 30 4.63 -14.13 -31.37
C GLY A 30 4.43 -12.77 -30.69
N LYS A 31 4.13 -12.75 -29.39
CA LYS A 31 3.85 -11.51 -28.63
C LYS A 31 5.02 -10.51 -28.61
N TYR A 32 6.24 -10.92 -28.96
CA TYR A 32 7.45 -10.09 -28.85
C TYR A 32 8.45 -10.23 -30.01
N GLU A 33 8.08 -10.91 -31.09
CA GLU A 33 8.99 -11.10 -32.23
C GLU A 33 8.82 -9.96 -33.23
N LYS A 34 9.90 -9.23 -33.52
CA LYS A 34 9.92 -8.29 -34.63
C LYS A 34 10.25 -9.01 -35.93
N LEU A 35 9.38 -8.85 -36.93
CA LEU A 35 9.64 -9.36 -38.28
C LEU A 35 9.95 -8.21 -39.22
N SER A 36 10.99 -8.38 -40.03
CA SER A 36 11.41 -7.39 -41.02
C SER A 36 11.08 -7.90 -42.43
N PHE A 37 10.37 -7.09 -43.21
CA PHE A 37 10.04 -7.38 -44.60
C PHE A 37 10.85 -6.50 -45.54
N PHE A 38 11.49 -7.11 -46.53
CA PHE A 38 12.19 -6.41 -47.60
C PHE A 38 11.41 -6.59 -48.90
N ILE A 39 10.98 -5.48 -49.51
CA ILE A 39 10.17 -5.50 -50.73
C ILE A 39 10.72 -4.50 -51.74
N GLY A 40 11.01 -5.00 -52.95
CA GLY A 40 11.21 -4.15 -54.13
C GLY A 40 9.86 -3.62 -54.61
N VAL A 41 9.63 -2.32 -54.50
CA VAL A 41 8.36 -1.66 -54.89
C VAL A 41 8.15 -1.68 -56.40
N ASP A 42 9.23 -1.80 -57.17
CA ASP A 42 9.19 -1.85 -58.63
C ASP A 42 8.58 -3.17 -59.16
N CYS A 43 8.45 -4.19 -58.31
CA CYS A 43 7.85 -5.47 -58.69
C CYS A 43 6.32 -5.31 -58.86
N PRO A 44 5.72 -5.82 -59.95
CA PRO A 44 4.29 -5.63 -60.23
C PRO A 44 3.35 -6.20 -59.14
N ARG A 45 3.79 -7.23 -58.41
CA ARG A 45 3.03 -7.84 -57.30
C ARG A 45 3.22 -7.13 -55.94
N ALA A 46 4.16 -6.20 -55.82
CA ALA A 46 4.48 -5.56 -54.54
C ALA A 46 3.30 -4.76 -53.99
N LYS A 47 2.60 -4.02 -54.86
CA LYS A 47 1.42 -3.24 -54.48
C LYS A 47 0.31 -4.11 -53.90
N ASN A 48 0.08 -5.30 -54.47
CA ASN A 48 -0.92 -6.24 -53.95
C ASN A 48 -0.51 -6.82 -52.60
N VAL A 49 0.77 -7.19 -52.42
CA VAL A 49 1.27 -7.68 -51.13
C VAL A 49 1.11 -6.62 -50.04
N LEU A 50 1.45 -5.36 -50.33
CA LEU A 50 1.27 -4.24 -49.40
C LEU A 50 -0.21 -3.96 -49.11
N LYS A 51 -1.07 -4.04 -50.12
CA LYS A 51 -2.53 -3.92 -49.94
C LYS A 51 -3.07 -5.02 -49.02
N THR A 52 -2.71 -6.27 -49.28
CA THR A 52 -3.11 -7.41 -48.44
C THR A 52 -2.55 -7.29 -47.03
N ALA A 53 -1.29 -6.83 -46.87
CA ALA A 53 -0.70 -6.56 -45.56
C ALA A 53 -1.44 -5.46 -44.79
N SER A 54 -2.01 -4.49 -45.49
CA SER A 54 -2.83 -3.43 -44.90
C SER A 54 -4.21 -3.93 -44.44
N THR A 55 -4.86 -4.82 -45.19
CA THR A 55 -6.26 -5.22 -44.98
C THR A 55 -6.44 -6.52 -44.20
N LEU A 56 -5.36 -7.23 -43.87
CA LEU A 56 -5.39 -8.61 -43.38
C LEU A 56 -6.14 -8.82 -42.05
N ASP A 57 -6.02 -7.87 -41.13
CA ASP A 57 -6.66 -7.90 -39.80
C ASP A 57 -7.13 -6.47 -39.44
N ARG A 58 -7.87 -6.31 -38.33
CA ARG A 58 -8.34 -5.01 -37.79
C ARG A 58 -7.24 -3.93 -37.78
N PHE A 59 -5.99 -4.32 -37.48
CA PHE A 59 -4.84 -3.42 -37.39
C PHE A 59 -3.85 -3.50 -38.56
N GLY A 60 -4.02 -4.47 -39.45
CA GLY A 60 -3.07 -4.78 -40.52
C GLY A 60 -1.67 -5.15 -40.01
N LYS A 61 -0.69 -5.13 -40.92
CA LYS A 61 0.72 -5.44 -40.63
C LYS A 61 1.63 -4.22 -40.68
N PHE A 62 1.07 -3.02 -40.58
CA PHE A 62 1.82 -1.76 -40.41
C PHE A 62 1.87 -1.33 -38.94
N GLN A 63 1.89 -2.29 -38.02
CA GLN A 63 2.11 -2.08 -36.58
C GLN A 63 3.61 -2.16 -36.24
N PHE A 64 4.00 -1.63 -35.08
CA PHE A 64 5.40 -1.60 -34.61
C PHE A 64 6.14 -2.96 -34.58
N LEU A 65 5.42 -4.08 -34.56
CA LEU A 65 6.01 -5.43 -34.60
C LEU A 65 6.57 -5.80 -35.98
N TYR A 66 6.20 -5.05 -37.03
CA TYR A 66 6.63 -5.31 -38.40
C TYR A 66 7.42 -4.12 -38.93
N ASN A 67 8.68 -4.37 -39.27
CA ASN A 67 9.52 -3.40 -39.93
C ASN A 67 9.43 -3.61 -41.44
N TRP A 68 9.25 -2.55 -42.22
CA TRP A 68 9.17 -2.63 -43.67
C TRP A 68 10.30 -1.83 -44.30
N PHE A 69 11.10 -2.51 -45.12
CA PHE A 69 12.15 -1.93 -45.94
C PHE A 69 11.70 -2.01 -47.40
N LEU A 70 11.36 -0.85 -47.96
CA LEU A 70 10.88 -0.71 -49.31
C LEU A 70 11.98 -0.16 -50.19
N ILE A 71 12.33 -0.87 -51.27
CA ILE A 71 13.41 -0.47 -52.18
C ILE A 71 12.80 -0.11 -53.52
N SER A 72 13.18 1.03 -54.09
CA SER A 72 12.80 1.40 -55.45
C SER A 72 13.98 2.00 -56.21
N ASN A 73 14.10 1.56 -57.46
CA ASN A 73 15.05 2.07 -58.44
C ASN A 73 14.48 3.25 -59.24
N LYS A 74 13.17 3.50 -59.15
CA LYS A 74 12.49 4.61 -59.82
C LYS A 74 12.02 5.64 -58.81
N ASN A 75 11.97 6.91 -59.21
CA ASN A 75 11.36 7.95 -58.38
C ASN A 75 9.83 7.81 -58.39
N LEU A 76 9.32 6.86 -57.60
CA LEU A 76 7.90 6.62 -57.42
C LEU A 76 7.34 7.53 -56.32
N ASP A 77 6.13 8.05 -56.54
CA ASP A 77 5.38 8.75 -55.48
C ASP A 77 4.81 7.73 -54.48
N VAL A 78 5.62 7.43 -53.47
CA VAL A 78 5.28 6.51 -52.38
C VAL A 78 4.10 7.04 -51.55
N ILE A 79 3.92 8.36 -51.45
CA ILE A 79 2.82 8.94 -50.67
C ILE A 79 1.49 8.56 -51.33
N LYS A 80 1.38 8.71 -52.66
CA LYS A 80 0.17 8.31 -53.41
C LYS A 80 -0.13 6.82 -53.29
N MET A 81 0.89 5.97 -53.24
CA MET A 81 0.70 4.53 -53.02
C MET A 81 0.14 4.25 -51.62
N PHE A 82 0.74 4.84 -50.58
CA PHE A 82 0.35 4.61 -49.20
C PHE A 82 -0.99 5.25 -48.81
N LYS A 83 -1.46 6.27 -49.55
CA LYS A 83 -2.83 6.81 -49.40
C LYS A 83 -3.91 5.74 -49.58
N SER A 84 -3.65 4.70 -50.39
CA SER A 84 -4.59 3.59 -50.59
C SER A 84 -4.59 2.54 -49.47
N PHE A 85 -3.67 2.65 -48.51
CA PHE A 85 -3.47 1.69 -47.43
C PHE A 85 -3.94 2.27 -46.09
N LYS A 86 -4.41 1.41 -45.19
CA LYS A 86 -4.56 1.72 -43.76
C LYS A 86 -3.18 1.92 -43.15
N THR A 87 -2.82 3.18 -42.92
CA THR A 87 -1.56 3.63 -42.34
C THR A 87 -1.73 4.00 -40.87
N ARG A 88 -0.64 3.95 -40.10
CA ARG A 88 -0.66 4.16 -38.65
C ARG A 88 0.52 5.02 -38.18
N MET A 89 0.43 5.53 -36.97
CA MET A 89 1.51 6.32 -36.37
C MET A 89 2.68 5.44 -35.93
N ASP A 90 2.39 4.22 -35.47
CA ASP A 90 3.37 3.25 -34.98
C ASP A 90 4.01 2.39 -36.08
N MET A 91 3.77 2.72 -37.35
CA MET A 91 4.40 2.02 -38.47
C MET A 91 5.89 2.34 -38.55
N ASP A 92 6.70 1.32 -38.84
CA ASP A 92 8.13 1.46 -39.11
C ASP A 92 8.42 1.09 -40.58
N VAL A 93 8.22 2.07 -41.46
CA VAL A 93 8.46 1.93 -42.90
C VAL A 93 9.61 2.81 -43.32
N LYS A 94 10.65 2.17 -43.87
CA LYS A 94 11.85 2.81 -44.42
C LYS A 94 11.88 2.60 -45.93
N PHE A 95 11.89 3.68 -46.69
CA PHE A 95 11.91 3.69 -48.14
C PHE A 95 13.29 4.08 -48.66
N PHE A 96 13.90 3.21 -49.46
CA PHE A 96 15.21 3.36 -50.07
C PHE A 96 15.00 3.74 -51.54
N LEU A 97 15.35 4.98 -51.87
CA LEU A 97 15.33 5.49 -53.23
C LEU A 97 16.74 5.48 -53.79
N ARG A 98 16.93 4.79 -54.92
CA ARG A 98 18.22 4.78 -55.62
C ARG A 98 18.49 6.14 -56.27
N ILE A 99 19.68 6.68 -56.07
CA ILE A 99 20.16 7.89 -56.75
C ILE A 99 21.17 7.48 -57.81
N ASP A 100 22.24 6.77 -57.39
CA ASP A 100 23.27 6.24 -58.28
C ASP A 100 23.36 4.71 -58.19
N ASN A 101 24.29 4.12 -58.95
CA ASN A 101 24.46 2.67 -58.96
C ASN A 101 24.77 2.06 -57.58
N GLN A 102 25.34 2.83 -56.65
CA GLN A 102 25.76 2.37 -55.31
C GLN A 102 25.21 3.19 -54.13
N THR A 103 24.34 4.18 -54.38
CA THR A 103 23.86 5.13 -53.35
C THR A 103 22.34 5.11 -53.27
N TYR A 104 21.81 4.98 -52.05
CA TYR A 104 20.38 5.05 -51.76
C TYR A 104 20.11 6.12 -50.71
N LYS A 105 19.10 6.95 -50.96
CA LYS A 105 18.51 7.83 -49.93
C LYS A 105 17.46 7.07 -49.14
N VAL A 106 17.48 7.23 -47.82
CA VAL A 106 16.59 6.55 -46.88
C VAL A 106 15.58 7.52 -46.31
N PHE A 107 14.31 7.24 -46.55
CA PHE A 107 13.19 8.01 -46.05
C PHE A 107 12.37 7.20 -45.03
N GLU A 108 11.93 7.84 -43.95
CA GLU A 108 10.89 7.34 -43.06
C GLU A 108 9.52 7.74 -43.57
N ILE A 109 8.56 6.83 -43.44
CA ILE A 109 7.16 7.10 -43.75
C ILE A 109 6.30 6.67 -42.57
N PHE A 110 5.47 7.58 -42.08
CA PHE A 110 4.48 7.31 -41.05
C PHE A 110 3.28 8.26 -41.19
N ASN A 111 2.17 7.92 -40.55
CA ASN A 111 0.97 8.75 -40.55
C ASN A 111 0.56 9.09 -39.10
N PRO A 112 0.70 10.36 -38.66
CA PRO A 112 0.25 10.81 -37.33
C PRO A 112 -1.25 10.63 -37.07
N GLY A 113 -2.08 10.75 -38.12
CA GLY A 113 -3.53 10.68 -38.01
C GLY A 113 -4.21 10.99 -39.34
N ILE A 114 -5.46 10.53 -39.49
CA ILE A 114 -6.25 10.64 -40.74
C ILE A 114 -6.34 12.10 -41.23
N ASN A 115 -6.46 13.05 -40.29
CA ASN A 115 -6.61 14.48 -40.60
C ASN A 115 -5.31 15.15 -41.08
N VAL A 116 -4.14 14.64 -40.70
CA VAL A 116 -2.83 15.20 -41.07
C VAL A 116 -2.32 14.58 -42.36
N GLY A 117 -2.46 13.25 -42.48
CA GLY A 117 -1.95 12.49 -43.62
C GLY A 117 -0.50 12.00 -43.45
N LEU A 118 0.04 11.45 -44.53
CA LEU A 118 1.35 10.79 -44.53
C LEU A 118 2.50 11.80 -44.52
N ILE A 119 3.46 11.58 -43.62
CA ILE A 119 4.71 12.35 -43.54
C ILE A 119 5.84 11.51 -44.11
N LYS A 120 6.63 12.10 -45.02
CA LYS A 120 7.87 11.55 -45.55
C LYS A 120 9.05 12.34 -45.02
N ARG A 121 10.00 11.69 -44.35
CA ARG A 121 11.18 12.34 -43.73
C ARG A 121 12.47 11.68 -44.19
N GLU A 122 13.46 12.45 -44.63
CA GLU A 122 14.80 11.91 -44.94
C GLU A 122 15.56 11.62 -43.65
N ILE A 123 16.09 10.40 -43.50
CA ILE A 123 16.82 9.97 -42.29
C ILE A 123 18.32 9.82 -42.59
N GLY A 124 18.71 9.55 -43.83
CA GLY A 124 20.11 9.40 -44.19
C GLY A 124 20.34 8.68 -45.50
N ASN A 125 21.58 8.23 -45.71
CA ASN A 125 22.04 7.65 -46.96
C ASN A 125 22.71 6.29 -46.71
N PHE A 126 22.52 5.38 -47.66
CA PHE A 126 23.17 4.09 -47.70
C PHE A 126 24.12 4.04 -48.90
N SER A 127 25.42 3.88 -48.64
CA SER A 127 26.47 3.85 -49.67
C SER A 127 27.50 2.78 -49.36
N ARG A 128 27.89 1.97 -50.36
CA ARG A 128 28.98 0.97 -50.25
C ARG A 128 28.95 0.19 -48.92
N GLU A 129 27.79 -0.41 -48.62
CA GLU A 129 27.53 -1.22 -47.42
C GLU A 129 27.54 -0.47 -46.07
N LYS A 130 27.80 0.84 -46.05
CA LYS A 130 27.67 1.69 -44.86
C LYS A 130 26.35 2.44 -44.87
N LEU A 131 25.61 2.31 -43.77
CA LEU A 131 24.38 3.05 -43.52
C LEU A 131 24.67 4.27 -42.64
N ASN A 132 24.67 5.46 -43.24
CA ASN A 132 24.79 6.71 -42.51
C ASN A 132 23.39 7.22 -42.18
N VAL A 133 22.92 6.92 -40.97
CA VAL A 133 21.63 7.37 -40.43
C VAL A 133 21.87 8.54 -39.49
N ASN A 134 21.07 9.59 -39.62
CA ASN A 134 21.03 10.65 -38.61
C ASN A 134 20.37 10.12 -37.33
N THR A 135 21.18 9.94 -36.28
CA THR A 135 20.77 9.40 -34.97
C THR A 135 20.33 10.49 -33.98
N SER A 136 20.29 11.77 -34.39
CA SER A 136 19.98 12.89 -33.50
C SER A 136 18.59 12.82 -32.83
N LYS A 137 17.62 12.14 -33.45
CA LYS A 137 16.27 11.97 -32.91
C LYS A 137 15.93 10.49 -32.78
N SER A 138 15.46 10.10 -31.61
CA SER A 138 14.88 8.76 -31.42
C SER A 138 13.59 8.56 -32.24
N TYR A 139 13.19 7.30 -32.45
CA TYR A 139 11.96 6.92 -33.17
C TYR A 139 10.70 7.62 -32.63
N TYR A 140 10.63 7.84 -31.31
CA TYR A 140 9.49 8.49 -30.66
C TYR A 140 9.59 10.02 -30.71
N GLU A 141 10.79 10.59 -30.64
CA GLU A 141 10.98 12.04 -30.73
C GLU A 141 10.67 12.59 -32.12
N SER A 142 10.92 11.81 -33.18
CA SER A 142 10.51 12.19 -34.54
C SER A 142 8.98 12.24 -34.70
N ARG A 143 8.26 11.48 -33.87
CA ARG A 143 6.80 11.37 -33.85
C ARG A 143 6.15 12.17 -32.73
N LYS A 144 6.91 13.07 -32.08
CA LYS A 144 6.41 13.85 -30.95
C LYS A 144 5.31 14.83 -31.37
N ASN A 145 5.48 15.50 -32.51
CA ASN A 145 4.53 16.47 -33.01
C ASN A 145 3.28 15.78 -33.59
N MET A 146 2.11 16.08 -33.01
CA MET A 146 0.80 15.62 -33.44
C MET A 146 -0.17 16.78 -33.73
N SER A 147 0.34 17.96 -34.08
CA SER A 147 -0.49 19.10 -34.46
C SER A 147 -1.44 18.71 -35.61
N GLY A 148 -2.73 19.00 -35.45
CA GLY A 148 -3.78 18.65 -36.41
C GLY A 148 -4.37 17.24 -36.27
N VAL A 149 -3.83 16.39 -35.38
CA VAL A 149 -4.47 15.11 -35.04
C VAL A 149 -5.62 15.34 -34.07
N LEU A 150 -6.80 14.78 -34.36
CA LEU A 150 -7.94 14.75 -33.46
C LEU A 150 -8.01 13.39 -32.75
N ILE A 151 -7.90 13.39 -31.42
CA ILE A 151 -8.05 12.20 -30.57
C ILE A 151 -9.44 12.18 -29.96
N ARG A 152 -10.19 11.10 -30.19
CA ARG A 152 -11.50 10.90 -29.56
C ARG A 152 -11.27 10.33 -28.17
N SER A 153 -11.58 11.11 -27.15
CA SER A 153 -11.40 10.76 -25.75
C SER A 153 -12.74 10.44 -25.09
N THR A 154 -12.70 9.69 -23.99
CA THR A 154 -13.89 9.39 -23.20
C THR A 154 -13.56 9.43 -21.70
N SER A 155 -14.47 9.98 -20.90
CA SER A 155 -14.30 10.18 -19.46
C SER A 155 -15.53 9.73 -18.69
N VAL A 156 -15.33 9.43 -17.41
CA VAL A 156 -16.40 9.09 -16.48
C VAL A 156 -16.55 10.16 -15.42
N ILE A 157 -17.77 10.68 -15.30
CA ILE A 157 -18.16 11.70 -14.31
C ILE A 157 -19.37 11.17 -13.56
N ARG A 158 -19.33 11.24 -12.23
CA ARG A 158 -20.41 10.74 -11.37
C ARG A 158 -21.32 11.87 -10.90
N TYR A 159 -20.75 13.05 -10.66
CA TYR A 159 -21.47 14.19 -10.12
C TYR A 159 -21.94 15.14 -11.24
N PRO A 160 -23.19 15.62 -11.21
CA PRO A 160 -23.65 16.60 -12.17
C PRO A 160 -22.92 17.93 -12.00
N PHE A 161 -22.54 18.57 -13.10
CA PHE A 161 -21.86 19.86 -13.12
C PHE A 161 -22.53 20.80 -14.14
N LYS A 162 -22.38 22.11 -13.92
CA LYS A 162 -23.03 23.16 -14.75
C LYS A 162 -22.08 23.86 -15.74
N THR A 163 -20.78 23.78 -15.49
CA THR A 163 -19.72 24.43 -16.29
C THR A 163 -19.31 23.57 -17.48
N THR A 164 -18.35 24.05 -18.27
CA THR A 164 -17.74 23.19 -19.31
C THR A 164 -16.97 22.03 -18.68
N PHE A 165 -16.79 20.95 -19.45
CA PHE A 165 -16.06 19.76 -19.00
C PHE A 165 -14.63 20.10 -18.57
N GLU A 166 -13.96 20.95 -19.34
CA GLU A 166 -12.60 21.39 -19.08
C GLU A 166 -12.49 22.20 -17.79
N GLU A 167 -13.41 23.14 -17.56
CA GLU A 167 -13.44 23.94 -16.33
C GLU A 167 -13.71 23.07 -15.11
N TYR A 168 -14.68 22.15 -15.18
CA TYR A 168 -14.99 21.24 -14.08
C TYR A 168 -13.79 20.35 -13.69
N MET A 169 -13.07 19.85 -14.68
CA MET A 169 -11.91 18.98 -14.46
C MET A 169 -10.65 19.72 -14.00
N MET A 170 -10.57 21.03 -14.23
CA MET A 170 -9.46 21.89 -13.82
C MET A 170 -9.72 22.62 -12.49
N ASP A 171 -10.98 22.71 -12.06
CA ASP A 171 -11.33 23.43 -10.84
C ASP A 171 -10.85 22.70 -9.58
N LEU A 172 -9.95 23.37 -8.85
CA LEU A 172 -9.40 22.92 -7.58
C LEU A 172 -10.40 23.05 -6.42
N LYS A 173 -11.40 23.94 -6.51
CA LYS A 173 -12.42 24.09 -5.46
C LYS A 173 -13.31 22.86 -5.37
N LEU A 174 -13.63 22.29 -6.53
CA LEU A 174 -14.41 21.07 -6.65
C LEU A 174 -13.54 19.82 -6.62
N ARG A 175 -12.29 19.91 -6.13
CA ARG A 175 -11.35 18.78 -6.12
C ARG A 175 -11.95 17.55 -5.45
N TYR A 176 -12.72 17.71 -4.37
CA TYR A 176 -13.37 16.63 -3.60
C TYR A 176 -14.26 15.70 -4.44
N TYR A 177 -14.81 16.19 -5.56
CA TYR A 177 -15.65 15.40 -6.46
C TYR A 177 -14.84 14.82 -7.62
N ASP A 178 -15.05 13.53 -7.90
CA ASP A 178 -14.41 12.79 -9.00
C ASP A 178 -12.86 12.89 -9.02
N ILE A 179 -12.21 12.94 -7.85
CA ILE A 179 -10.75 13.08 -7.69
C ILE A 179 -9.98 12.15 -8.62
N TYR A 180 -10.40 10.88 -8.66
CA TYR A 180 -9.76 9.86 -9.47
C TYR A 180 -9.82 10.18 -10.98
N SER A 181 -10.97 10.63 -11.51
CA SER A 181 -11.08 11.06 -12.91
C SER A 181 -10.28 12.34 -13.17
N LYS A 182 -10.35 13.32 -12.28
CA LYS A 182 -9.63 14.60 -12.40
C LYS A 182 -8.11 14.40 -12.43
N PHE A 183 -7.56 13.58 -11.54
CA PHE A 183 -6.13 13.29 -11.51
C PHE A 183 -5.64 12.67 -12.83
N HIS A 184 -6.37 11.70 -13.39
CA HIS A 184 -6.02 11.09 -14.67
C HIS A 184 -6.24 12.03 -15.86
N TYR A 185 -7.19 12.95 -15.77
CA TYR A 185 -7.37 14.00 -16.77
C TYR A 185 -6.15 14.92 -16.84
N GLN A 186 -5.51 15.23 -15.71
CA GLN A 186 -4.25 15.98 -15.72
C GLN A 186 -3.12 15.25 -16.44
N GLN A 187 -3.06 13.92 -16.35
CA GLN A 187 -2.12 13.11 -17.13
C GLN A 187 -2.42 13.19 -18.63
N PHE A 188 -3.70 13.18 -18.99
CA PHE A 188 -4.15 13.35 -20.37
C PHE A 188 -3.81 14.75 -20.91
N LEU A 189 -4.01 15.80 -20.11
CA LEU A 189 -3.62 17.17 -20.48
C LEU A 189 -2.12 17.32 -20.66
N LEU A 190 -1.31 16.65 -19.84
CA LEU A 190 0.13 16.62 -20.01
C LEU A 190 0.52 16.00 -21.35
N LEU A 191 -0.15 14.91 -21.76
CA LEU A 191 0.05 14.33 -23.09
C LEU A 191 -0.34 15.32 -24.20
N LYS A 192 -1.47 16.03 -24.04
CA LYS A 192 -1.92 17.07 -24.97
C LYS A 192 -0.90 18.20 -25.09
N GLN A 193 -0.29 18.64 -23.99
CA GLN A 193 0.76 19.67 -24.01
C GLN A 193 2.05 19.18 -24.67
N VAL A 194 2.44 17.92 -24.44
CA VAL A 194 3.69 17.37 -25.01
C VAL A 194 3.57 17.11 -26.51
N HIS A 195 2.40 16.71 -26.99
CA HIS A 195 2.17 16.25 -28.36
C HIS A 195 1.36 17.23 -29.22
N GLU A 196 0.76 18.26 -28.64
CA GLU A 196 -0.01 19.32 -29.33
C GLU A 196 -1.19 18.80 -30.19
N PHE A 197 -1.81 17.69 -29.79
CA PHE A 197 -3.02 17.18 -30.45
C PHE A 197 -4.30 17.89 -30.00
N SER A 198 -5.32 17.86 -30.86
CA SER A 198 -6.69 18.25 -30.53
C SER A 198 -7.48 17.05 -30.02
N TYR A 199 -8.48 17.26 -29.17
CA TYR A 199 -9.31 16.17 -28.67
C TYR A 199 -10.79 16.53 -28.61
N ASN A 200 -11.64 15.52 -28.64
CA ASN A 200 -13.07 15.63 -28.35
C ASN A 200 -13.42 14.58 -27.30
N THR A 201 -14.04 14.99 -26.19
CA THR A 201 -14.32 14.12 -25.05
C THR A 201 -15.80 13.79 -24.95
N THR A 202 -16.11 12.49 -24.87
CA THR A 202 -17.46 11.98 -24.60
C THR A 202 -17.58 11.53 -23.15
N ILE A 203 -18.68 11.88 -22.50
CA ILE A 203 -18.87 11.66 -21.06
C ILE A 203 -19.85 10.50 -20.84
N HIS A 204 -19.49 9.60 -19.91
CA HIS A 204 -20.34 8.50 -19.46
C HIS A 204 -20.46 8.48 -17.93
N LEU A 205 -21.52 7.84 -17.43
CA LEU A 205 -21.73 7.62 -15.99
C LEU A 205 -20.99 6.39 -15.45
N SER A 206 -20.66 5.43 -16.32
CA SER A 206 -20.04 4.16 -15.93
C SER A 206 -18.76 3.83 -16.70
N TYR A 207 -17.78 3.28 -15.99
CA TYR A 207 -16.51 2.82 -16.57
C TYR A 207 -16.71 1.62 -17.50
N PHE A 208 -17.44 0.63 -17.01
CA PHE A 208 -17.76 -0.60 -17.72
C PHE A 208 -19.23 -0.92 -17.41
N GLY A 209 -19.94 -1.49 -18.38
CA GLY A 209 -21.29 -2.02 -18.16
C GLY A 209 -21.28 -3.21 -17.19
N ASN A 210 -22.33 -4.02 -17.24
CA ASN A 210 -22.50 -5.15 -16.30
C ASN A 210 -21.45 -6.26 -16.47
N THR A 211 -20.70 -6.28 -17.58
CA THR A 211 -19.64 -7.26 -17.83
C THR A 211 -18.26 -6.73 -17.51
N SER A 212 -17.41 -7.60 -16.95
CA SER A 212 -15.97 -7.35 -16.72
C SER A 212 -15.25 -6.86 -17.99
N SER A 213 -15.65 -7.38 -19.15
CA SER A 213 -15.10 -7.07 -20.48
C SER A 213 -15.44 -5.66 -20.99
N GLY A 214 -16.53 -5.05 -20.52
CA GLY A 214 -16.99 -3.75 -21.00
C GLY A 214 -17.74 -3.76 -22.33
N GLN A 215 -18.01 -4.93 -22.93
CA GLN A 215 -18.75 -5.02 -24.20
C GLN A 215 -20.20 -4.55 -24.10
N THR A 216 -20.79 -4.66 -22.91
CA THR A 216 -22.21 -4.38 -22.67
C THR A 216 -22.52 -2.88 -22.60
N GLY A 217 -21.56 -2.03 -22.22
CA GLY A 217 -21.77 -0.60 -22.12
C GLY A 217 -20.68 0.14 -21.37
N GLY A 218 -20.93 1.42 -21.12
CA GLY A 218 -19.99 2.35 -20.49
C GLY A 218 -18.83 2.72 -21.41
N MET A 219 -17.82 3.35 -20.80
CA MET A 219 -16.61 3.80 -21.48
C MET A 219 -15.86 2.67 -22.22
N GLY A 220 -15.83 1.47 -21.63
CA GLY A 220 -15.20 0.29 -22.25
C GLY A 220 -15.77 -0.05 -23.63
N LYS A 221 -17.09 0.05 -23.82
CA LYS A 221 -17.75 -0.25 -25.09
C LYS A 221 -17.30 0.69 -26.21
N MET A 222 -17.11 1.98 -25.92
CA MET A 222 -16.64 2.94 -26.92
C MET A 222 -15.23 2.62 -27.43
N LEU A 223 -14.35 2.12 -26.56
CA LEU A 223 -13.02 1.65 -26.95
C LEU A 223 -13.11 0.33 -27.72
N TRP A 224 -14.08 -0.52 -27.40
CA TRP A 224 -14.30 -1.78 -28.11
C TRP A 224 -14.79 -1.55 -29.55
N ASP A 225 -15.71 -0.61 -29.73
CA ASP A 225 -16.37 -0.28 -31.01
C ASP A 225 -15.58 0.72 -31.88
N ASP A 226 -14.35 1.09 -31.50
CA ASP A 226 -13.53 2.11 -32.17
C ASP A 226 -14.18 3.51 -32.23
N ALA A 227 -15.14 3.79 -31.36
CA ALA A 227 -15.78 5.09 -31.23
C ALA A 227 -14.88 6.11 -30.50
N ALA A 228 -14.08 5.64 -29.53
CA ALA A 228 -13.08 6.43 -28.81
C ALA A 228 -11.69 5.79 -28.94
N ASP A 229 -10.63 6.60 -29.06
CA ASP A 229 -9.25 6.16 -29.25
C ASP A 229 -8.53 5.88 -27.93
N MET A 230 -8.89 6.64 -26.88
CA MET A 230 -8.24 6.65 -25.57
C MET A 230 -9.19 7.16 -24.50
N THR A 231 -8.95 6.84 -23.23
CA THR A 231 -9.68 7.44 -22.10
C THR A 231 -8.98 8.70 -21.61
N SER A 232 -9.73 9.65 -21.05
CA SER A 232 -9.17 10.80 -20.33
C SER A 232 -9.28 10.64 -18.82
N CYS A 233 -9.95 9.58 -18.33
CA CYS A 233 -9.87 9.11 -16.95
C CYS A 233 -9.09 7.80 -16.83
N GLY A 234 -8.71 7.41 -15.62
CA GLY A 234 -7.98 6.16 -15.36
C GLY A 234 -8.91 4.98 -15.21
N CYS A 235 -8.39 3.78 -15.39
CA CYS A 235 -9.08 2.52 -15.11
C CYS A 235 -8.23 1.64 -14.21
N ILE A 236 -8.89 1.02 -13.23
CA ILE A 236 -8.27 0.03 -12.35
C ILE A 236 -7.87 -1.18 -13.20
N MET A 237 -6.59 -1.54 -13.13
CA MET A 237 -6.06 -2.78 -13.67
C MET A 237 -6.48 -3.90 -12.74
N ARG A 238 -7.38 -4.78 -13.17
CA ARG A 238 -7.84 -5.91 -12.35
C ARG A 238 -6.86 -7.08 -12.54
N LEU A 239 -6.23 -7.55 -11.46
CA LEU A 239 -5.16 -8.58 -11.49
C LEU A 239 -5.67 -10.01 -11.24
N LEU A 240 -6.72 -10.16 -10.44
CA LEU A 240 -7.41 -11.44 -10.23
C LEU A 240 -8.31 -11.66 -11.46
N ASP A 241 -7.96 -12.62 -12.32
CA ASP A 241 -8.65 -13.02 -13.56
C ASP A 241 -8.81 -11.92 -14.64
N SER A 242 -7.71 -11.28 -15.06
CA SER A 242 -7.71 -10.04 -15.87
C SER A 242 -8.26 -10.14 -17.31
N ASP A 243 -9.58 -10.26 -17.48
CA ASP A 243 -10.29 -10.07 -18.76
C ASP A 243 -9.86 -8.76 -19.47
N ARG A 244 -9.68 -7.67 -18.72
CA ARG A 244 -9.44 -6.34 -19.30
C ARG A 244 -8.08 -6.15 -19.95
N ILE A 245 -7.03 -6.84 -19.50
CA ILE A 245 -5.70 -6.74 -20.14
C ILE A 245 -5.72 -7.41 -21.52
N PHE A 246 -6.59 -8.40 -21.72
CA PHE A 246 -6.78 -9.03 -23.02
C PHE A 246 -7.54 -8.11 -24.00
N TYR A 247 -8.49 -7.32 -23.49
CA TYR A 247 -9.36 -6.46 -24.31
C TYR A 247 -8.83 -5.04 -24.54
N TYR A 248 -8.09 -4.47 -23.59
CA TYR A 248 -7.59 -3.10 -23.69
C TYR A 248 -6.08 -3.07 -23.44
N ASP A 249 -5.46 -1.94 -23.77
CA ASP A 249 -4.06 -1.70 -23.49
C ASP A 249 -3.91 -0.56 -22.49
N PHE A 250 -3.14 -0.83 -21.43
CA PHE A 250 -2.80 0.16 -20.40
C PHE A 250 -1.51 0.87 -20.83
N ILE A 251 -1.48 2.20 -20.74
CA ILE A 251 -0.30 2.99 -21.12
C ILE A 251 0.77 2.91 -20.04
N MET A 252 0.41 3.28 -18.81
CA MET A 252 1.34 3.36 -17.70
C MET A 252 0.60 3.26 -16.35
N PRO A 253 0.60 2.08 -15.71
CA PRO A 253 0.04 1.90 -14.37
C PRO A 253 0.94 2.57 -13.33
N PHE A 254 0.65 3.84 -13.02
CA PHE A 254 1.40 4.64 -12.06
C PHE A 254 0.66 4.82 -10.74
N TYR A 255 -0.64 5.07 -10.81
CA TYR A 255 -1.44 5.37 -9.63
C TYR A 255 -1.79 4.08 -8.90
N LYS A 256 -1.53 4.04 -7.59
CA LYS A 256 -1.87 2.90 -6.74
C LYS A 256 -3.26 3.13 -6.16
N PHE A 257 -4.24 2.50 -6.79
CA PHE A 257 -5.63 2.52 -6.38
C PHE A 257 -5.84 1.66 -5.14
N ARG A 258 -6.46 2.26 -4.11
CA ARG A 258 -6.72 1.59 -2.84
C ARG A 258 -8.14 1.86 -2.35
N SER A 259 -8.79 0.81 -1.86
CA SER A 259 -10.04 0.92 -1.13
C SER A 259 -9.97 0.11 0.15
N TYR A 260 -10.58 0.64 1.20
CA TYR A 260 -10.46 0.16 2.56
C TYR A 260 -11.82 0.10 3.23
N PHE A 261 -11.96 -0.78 4.21
CA PHE A 261 -12.95 -0.64 5.26
C PHE A 261 -12.38 0.29 6.33
N TYR A 262 -13.00 1.45 6.49
CA TYR A 262 -12.70 2.44 7.50
C TYR A 262 -13.57 2.21 8.72
N PHE A 263 -12.99 2.19 9.90
CA PHE A 263 -13.71 2.11 11.17
C PHE A 263 -12.88 2.76 12.27
N ARG A 264 -13.53 3.23 13.33
CA ARG A 264 -12.81 3.59 14.56
C ARG A 264 -12.54 2.33 15.36
N ASN A 265 -11.29 2.13 15.76
CA ASN A 265 -10.94 1.02 16.62
C ASN A 265 -11.69 1.19 17.95
N PRO A 266 -12.47 0.19 18.42
CA PRO A 266 -13.23 0.31 19.67
C PRO A 266 -12.37 0.48 20.93
N GLY A 267 -11.04 0.60 20.81
CA GLY A 267 -10.15 0.98 21.90
C GLY A 267 -10.18 0.01 23.08
N LEU A 268 -10.68 -1.22 22.89
CA LEU A 268 -10.69 -2.26 23.90
C LEU A 268 -9.25 -2.73 24.12
N VAL A 269 -8.47 -1.91 24.82
CA VAL A 269 -7.26 -2.31 25.51
C VAL A 269 -7.74 -3.34 26.52
N LYS A 270 -7.63 -4.63 26.17
CA LYS A 270 -7.85 -5.69 27.13
C LYS A 270 -6.94 -5.38 28.31
N PRO A 271 -7.48 -5.23 29.55
CA PRO A 271 -6.67 -4.86 30.69
C PRO A 271 -5.63 -5.95 30.89
N ASN A 272 -4.38 -5.61 30.56
CA ASN A 272 -3.32 -6.57 30.61
C ASN A 272 -2.69 -6.44 31.99
N PHE A 273 -3.07 -7.32 32.91
CA PHE A 273 -2.58 -7.35 34.30
C PHE A 273 -1.04 -7.40 34.43
N LYS A 274 -0.33 -7.63 33.31
CA LYS A 274 1.12 -7.72 33.22
C LYS A 274 1.80 -6.41 32.81
N GLU A 275 1.09 -5.31 32.50
CA GLU A 275 1.71 -4.03 32.10
C GLU A 275 2.77 -3.58 33.12
N VAL A 276 2.47 -3.69 34.43
CA VAL A 276 3.37 -3.34 35.54
C VAL A 276 4.65 -4.20 35.60
N LEU A 277 4.64 -5.39 35.01
CA LEU A 277 5.78 -6.32 34.97
C LEU A 277 6.60 -6.22 33.68
N LYS A 278 6.10 -5.53 32.65
CA LYS A 278 6.79 -5.34 31.36
C LYS A 278 8.09 -4.53 31.40
N PRO A 279 8.29 -3.52 32.28
CA PRO A 279 9.49 -2.68 32.26
C PRO A 279 10.80 -3.46 32.33
N PHE A 280 10.78 -4.60 33.03
CA PHE A 280 11.91 -5.50 33.11
C PHE A 280 11.62 -6.83 32.44
N SER A 281 12.60 -7.30 31.68
CA SER A 281 12.58 -8.65 31.14
C SER A 281 12.60 -9.69 32.27
N ARG A 282 12.12 -10.92 31.99
CA ARG A 282 12.13 -12.00 32.98
C ARG A 282 13.53 -12.26 33.54
N THR A 283 14.56 -12.18 32.70
CA THR A 283 15.96 -12.36 33.11
C THR A 283 16.41 -11.26 34.06
N THR A 284 16.03 -10.00 33.80
CA THR A 284 16.32 -8.88 34.71
C THR A 284 15.63 -9.08 36.07
N TRP A 285 14.35 -9.47 36.10
CA TRP A 285 13.66 -9.76 37.35
C TRP A 285 14.37 -10.85 38.17
N PHE A 286 14.73 -11.98 37.55
CA PHE A 286 15.45 -13.03 38.25
C PHE A 286 16.86 -12.62 38.68
N ALA A 287 17.58 -11.84 37.87
CA ALA A 287 18.89 -11.31 38.22
C ALA A 287 18.80 -10.38 39.44
N THR A 288 17.80 -9.49 39.49
CA THR A 288 17.58 -8.60 40.64
C THR A 288 17.24 -9.39 41.91
N LEU A 289 16.40 -10.43 41.80
CA LEU A 289 16.10 -11.30 42.94
C LEU A 289 17.36 -12.01 43.45
N TYR A 290 18.18 -12.52 42.53
CA TYR A 290 19.43 -13.21 42.85
C TYR A 290 20.45 -12.28 43.53
N THR A 291 20.63 -11.06 43.02
CA THR A 291 21.52 -10.08 43.66
C THR A 291 21.00 -9.64 45.03
N CYS A 292 19.68 -9.49 45.20
CA CYS A 292 19.08 -9.21 46.51
C CYS A 292 19.37 -10.31 47.53
N LEU A 293 19.26 -11.58 47.13
CA LEU A 293 19.56 -12.71 48.01
C LEU A 293 21.04 -12.71 48.43
N ILE A 294 21.96 -12.44 47.52
CA ILE A 294 23.40 -12.31 47.83
C ILE A 294 23.60 -11.16 48.83
N VAL A 295 23.04 -9.99 48.56
CA VAL A 295 23.17 -8.82 49.44
C VAL A 295 22.58 -9.09 50.82
N CYS A 296 21.41 -9.75 50.91
CA CYS A 296 20.83 -10.21 52.18
C CYS A 296 21.81 -11.08 52.97
N CYS A 297 22.44 -12.06 52.32
CA CYS A 297 23.44 -12.93 52.95
C CYS A 297 24.68 -12.15 53.40
N CYS A 298 25.17 -11.22 52.59
CA CYS A 298 26.31 -10.36 52.93
C CYS A 298 26.01 -9.44 54.12
N ILE A 299 24.80 -8.87 54.16
CA ILE A 299 24.32 -8.05 55.29
C ILE A 299 24.21 -8.92 56.55
N GLU A 300 23.66 -10.13 56.46
CA GLU A 300 23.62 -11.05 57.60
C GLU A 300 25.02 -11.41 58.11
N ALA A 301 25.96 -11.69 57.20
CA ALA A 301 27.34 -11.95 57.58
C ALA A 301 27.99 -10.73 58.26
N ALA A 302 27.77 -9.51 57.75
CA ALA A 302 28.28 -8.28 58.36
C ALA A 302 27.73 -8.10 59.78
N TYR A 303 26.44 -8.35 59.98
CA TYR A 303 25.82 -8.27 61.29
C TYR A 303 26.30 -9.36 62.26
N LEU A 304 26.56 -10.59 61.80
CA LEU A 304 27.13 -11.65 62.63
C LEU A 304 28.55 -11.32 63.10
N VAL A 305 29.35 -10.64 62.27
CA VAL A 305 30.70 -10.18 62.65
C VAL A 305 30.60 -9.04 63.67
N GLU A 306 29.65 -8.11 63.51
CA GLU A 306 29.37 -7.07 64.51
C GLU A 306 28.91 -7.68 65.84
N GLU A 307 28.07 -8.71 65.81
CA GLU A 307 27.59 -9.42 67.01
C GLU A 307 28.75 -10.01 67.83
N LYS A 308 29.68 -10.69 67.14
CA LYS A 308 30.88 -11.25 67.77
C LYS A 308 31.77 -10.18 68.41
N ASN A 309 31.86 -9.01 67.77
CA ASN A 309 32.68 -7.91 68.24
C ASN A 309 32.03 -7.10 69.38
N ALA A 310 30.70 -6.95 69.37
CA ALA A 310 29.96 -6.12 70.33
C ALA A 310 29.43 -6.89 71.57
N LYS A 311 29.50 -8.23 71.58
CA LYS A 311 28.95 -9.11 72.65
C LYS A 311 27.45 -8.91 72.94
N GLU A 312 26.70 -8.29 72.04
CA GLU A 312 25.24 -8.15 72.14
C GLU A 312 24.55 -9.23 71.31
N LYS A 313 23.62 -10.01 71.88
CA LYS A 313 22.88 -11.05 71.13
C LYS A 313 21.73 -10.46 70.31
N ARG A 314 21.56 -10.95 69.09
CA ARG A 314 20.45 -10.54 68.19
C ARG A 314 19.07 -11.07 68.61
N LYS A 315 18.01 -10.31 68.25
CA LYS A 315 16.59 -10.59 68.52
C LYS A 315 15.75 -11.10 67.32
N SER A 316 16.20 -11.05 66.06
CA SER A 316 15.41 -11.58 64.91
C SER A 316 16.22 -11.79 63.63
N TRP A 317 16.01 -12.92 62.95
CA TRP A 317 16.64 -13.32 61.67
C TRP A 317 16.08 -12.59 60.44
N PHE A 318 14.90 -11.95 60.55
CA PHE A 318 14.26 -11.25 59.42
C PHE A 318 14.84 -9.87 59.12
N ARG A 319 15.74 -9.36 59.97
CA ARG A 319 16.28 -7.98 59.85
C ARG A 319 16.94 -7.67 58.49
N PRO A 320 17.82 -8.51 57.91
CA PRO A 320 18.43 -8.23 56.61
C PRO A 320 17.41 -8.13 55.48
N ILE A 321 16.37 -8.95 55.54
CA ILE A 321 15.29 -8.96 54.55
C ILE A 321 14.53 -7.63 54.61
N PHE A 322 14.19 -7.15 55.81
CA PHE A 322 13.56 -5.84 55.98
C PHE A 322 14.47 -4.69 55.54
N THR A 323 15.79 -4.77 55.79
CA THR A 323 16.78 -3.79 55.31
C THR A 323 16.78 -3.70 53.79
N VAL A 324 16.78 -4.84 53.09
CA VAL A 324 16.73 -4.86 51.62
C VAL A 324 15.39 -4.32 51.11
N VAL A 325 14.26 -4.76 51.68
CA VAL A 325 12.94 -4.25 51.31
C VAL A 325 12.84 -2.73 51.53
N ALA A 326 13.32 -2.23 52.67
CA ALA A 326 13.33 -0.80 52.98
C ALA A 326 14.13 0.01 51.95
N ALA A 327 15.31 -0.49 51.53
CA ALA A 327 16.12 0.16 50.50
C ALA A 327 15.39 0.26 49.15
N PHE A 328 14.71 -0.81 48.71
CA PHE A 328 13.90 -0.78 47.48
C PHE A 328 12.64 0.10 47.60
N CYS A 329 12.05 0.16 48.78
CA CYS A 329 10.96 1.09 49.09
C CYS A 329 11.45 2.54 49.28
N GLN A 330 12.77 2.79 49.16
CA GLN A 330 13.40 4.10 49.39
C GLN A 330 13.11 4.67 50.79
N GLN A 331 12.97 3.78 51.77
CA GLN A 331 12.74 4.13 53.17
C GLN A 331 14.07 4.17 53.94
N SER A 332 14.08 4.89 55.06
CA SER A 332 15.23 4.94 55.97
C SER A 332 15.47 3.60 56.69
N LEU A 333 16.70 3.37 57.13
CA LEU A 333 17.06 2.21 57.94
C LEU A 333 17.08 2.58 59.43
N ASP A 334 16.51 1.72 60.27
CA ASP A 334 16.48 1.91 61.73
C ASP A 334 17.87 1.74 62.37
N THR A 335 18.73 0.89 61.79
CA THR A 335 20.06 0.59 62.34
C THR A 335 21.11 0.56 61.24
N ILE A 336 22.14 1.39 61.39
CA ILE A 336 23.27 1.48 60.46
C ILE A 336 24.43 0.63 61.01
N PRO A 337 25.06 -0.25 60.21
CA PRO A 337 26.25 -0.98 60.60
C PRO A 337 27.39 -0.02 60.95
N THR A 338 28.09 -0.37 62.02
CA THR A 338 29.24 0.36 62.54
C THR A 338 30.49 0.10 61.72
N GLN A 339 30.63 -1.10 61.16
CA GLN A 339 31.79 -1.49 60.36
C GLN A 339 31.76 -0.87 58.96
N VAL A 340 32.94 -0.46 58.48
CA VAL A 340 33.12 0.12 57.14
C VAL A 340 32.65 -0.84 56.05
N ALA A 341 32.92 -2.13 56.18
CA ALA A 341 32.48 -3.16 55.22
C ALA A 341 30.94 -3.21 55.10
N GLY A 342 30.21 -3.16 56.22
CA GLY A 342 28.75 -3.11 56.22
C GLY A 342 28.20 -1.84 55.57
N ARG A 343 28.85 -0.69 55.78
CA ARG A 343 28.48 0.59 55.15
C ARG A 343 28.67 0.57 53.64
N ILE A 344 29.74 -0.05 53.13
CA ILE A 344 29.97 -0.20 51.69
C ILE A 344 28.89 -1.09 51.05
N ILE A 345 28.51 -2.20 51.70
CA ILE A 345 27.44 -3.08 51.23
C ILE A 345 26.10 -2.32 51.15
N LEU A 346 25.76 -1.53 52.18
CA LEU A 346 24.55 -0.71 52.17
C LEU A 346 24.60 0.38 51.10
N LEU A 347 25.74 1.05 50.92
CA LEU A 347 25.91 2.05 49.87
C LEU A 347 25.66 1.43 48.49
N HIS A 348 26.20 0.23 48.24
CA HIS A 348 25.96 -0.50 47.00
C HIS A 348 24.48 -0.85 46.80
N LEU A 349 23.82 -1.35 47.86
CA LEU A 349 22.38 -1.63 47.85
C LEU A 349 21.56 -0.38 47.51
N PHE A 350 21.88 0.77 48.12
CA PHE A 350 21.17 2.02 47.85
C PHE A 350 21.39 2.53 46.43
N ILE A 351 22.64 2.56 45.94
CA ILE A 351 22.93 2.94 44.55
C ILE A 351 22.17 2.04 43.58
N MET A 352 22.21 0.72 43.80
CA MET A 352 21.49 -0.24 42.98
C MET A 352 19.99 0.04 43.01
N SER A 353 19.40 0.28 44.19
CA SER A 353 17.96 0.50 44.37
C SER A 353 17.47 1.76 43.65
N VAL A 354 18.24 2.85 43.72
CA VAL A 354 17.93 4.12 43.04
C VAL A 354 18.00 3.95 41.53
N LEU A 355 19.04 3.26 41.02
CA LEU A 355 19.16 2.99 39.59
C LEU A 355 18.00 2.16 39.08
N LEU A 356 17.70 1.02 39.72
CA LEU A 356 16.59 0.16 39.31
C LEU A 356 15.24 0.88 39.39
N TYR A 357 15.01 1.67 40.44
CA TYR A 357 13.78 2.47 40.56
C TYR A 357 13.63 3.45 39.39
N ASN A 358 14.68 4.21 39.07
CA ASN A 358 14.64 5.20 37.99
C ASN A 358 14.42 4.55 36.61
N TYR A 359 15.05 3.40 36.35
CA TYR A 359 14.82 2.66 35.11
C TYR A 359 13.40 2.07 35.05
N TYR A 360 12.92 1.52 36.17
CA TYR A 360 11.58 0.96 36.26
C TYR A 360 10.50 2.01 36.00
N THR A 361 10.56 3.17 36.67
CA THR A 361 9.57 4.24 36.52
C THR A 361 9.58 4.83 35.12
N SER A 362 10.77 5.11 34.57
CA SER A 362 10.91 5.65 33.20
C SER A 362 10.36 4.69 32.15
N SER A 363 10.66 3.40 32.28
CA SER A 363 10.18 2.39 31.33
C SER A 363 8.69 2.09 31.50
N LEU A 364 8.16 2.10 32.72
CA LEU A 364 6.73 1.95 32.99
C LEU A 364 5.92 3.09 32.36
N VAL A 365 6.33 4.33 32.58
CA VAL A 365 5.69 5.51 32.00
C VAL A 365 5.75 5.45 30.47
N SER A 366 6.92 5.13 29.91
CA SER A 366 7.07 4.96 28.46
C SER A 366 6.16 3.86 27.91
N SER A 367 6.06 2.71 28.59
CA SER A 367 5.19 1.60 28.16
C SER A 367 3.72 1.99 28.18
N LEU A 368 3.25 2.67 29.23
CA LEU A 368 1.87 3.12 29.37
C LEU A 368 1.48 4.18 28.34
N ILE A 369 2.43 5.03 27.92
CA ILE A 369 2.22 6.04 26.87
C ILE A 369 2.35 5.41 25.47
N SER A 370 3.11 4.33 25.34
CA SER A 370 3.42 3.70 24.04
C SER A 370 2.53 2.49 23.72
N THR A 371 1.51 2.19 24.53
CA THR A 371 0.57 1.10 24.21
C THR A 371 -0.22 1.46 22.96
N GLU A 372 0.22 0.93 21.82
CA GLU A 372 -0.59 0.89 20.61
C GLU A 372 -1.81 0.00 20.86
N PRO A 373 -3.04 0.48 20.59
CA PRO A 373 -4.22 -0.34 20.72
C PRO A 373 -4.13 -1.53 19.74
N GLU A 374 -4.60 -2.70 20.15
CA GLU A 374 -4.71 -3.86 19.27
C GLU A 374 -5.74 -3.51 18.17
N VAL A 375 -5.25 -3.21 16.96
CA VAL A 375 -6.09 -2.82 15.82
C VAL A 375 -6.54 -4.07 15.07
N LEU A 376 -7.83 -4.15 14.71
CA LEU A 376 -8.34 -5.17 13.81
C LEU A 376 -7.66 -5.00 12.44
N LYS A 377 -6.94 -6.03 11.97
CA LYS A 377 -6.13 -5.96 10.74
C LYS A 377 -6.69 -6.80 9.61
N THR A 378 -7.53 -7.79 9.92
CA THR A 378 -7.98 -8.79 8.93
C THR A 378 -9.48 -8.77 8.70
N ILE A 379 -9.90 -9.19 7.50
CA ILE A 379 -11.33 -9.35 7.15
C ILE A 379 -12.01 -10.36 8.09
N LYS A 380 -11.27 -11.38 8.54
CA LYS A 380 -11.74 -12.36 9.54
C LYS A 380 -12.14 -11.66 10.84
N GLU A 381 -11.24 -10.85 11.40
CA GLU A 381 -11.48 -10.10 12.63
C GLU A 381 -12.65 -9.11 12.47
N LEU A 382 -12.77 -8.47 11.30
CA LEU A 382 -13.91 -7.59 10.99
C LEU A 382 -15.24 -8.37 10.98
N TYR A 383 -15.26 -9.57 10.43
CA TYR A 383 -16.44 -10.44 10.43
C TYR A 383 -16.83 -10.86 11.86
N GLU A 384 -15.84 -11.30 12.66
CA GLU A 384 -16.05 -11.73 14.06
C GLU A 384 -16.42 -10.59 15.01
N SER A 385 -16.06 -9.34 14.66
CA SER A 385 -16.44 -8.16 15.44
C SER A 385 -17.96 -7.93 15.46
N GLN A 386 -18.45 -7.19 16.45
CA GLN A 386 -19.86 -6.78 16.52
C GLN A 386 -20.20 -5.58 15.61
N MET A 387 -19.24 -5.06 14.84
CA MET A 387 -19.47 -3.88 14.01
C MET A 387 -20.35 -4.20 12.81
N GLU A 388 -21.25 -3.27 12.49
CA GLU A 388 -22.01 -3.26 11.24
C GLU A 388 -21.12 -2.82 10.08
N VAL A 389 -21.44 -3.25 8.86
CA VAL A 389 -20.67 -2.93 7.66
C VAL A 389 -21.58 -2.27 6.63
N GLY A 390 -21.15 -1.13 6.08
CA GLY A 390 -21.76 -0.52 4.90
C GLY A 390 -20.74 -0.28 3.80
N ILE A 391 -21.24 -0.07 2.58
CA ILE A 391 -20.39 0.14 1.41
C ILE A 391 -20.85 1.36 0.59
N GLU A 392 -19.93 2.01 -0.09
CA GLU A 392 -20.28 2.99 -1.12
C GLU A 392 -20.77 2.28 -2.39
N LEU A 393 -21.86 2.76 -2.98
CA LEU A 393 -22.35 2.25 -4.25
C LEU A 393 -21.45 2.70 -5.40
N GLN A 394 -20.46 1.89 -5.75
CA GLN A 394 -19.57 2.09 -6.89
C GLN A 394 -19.68 0.94 -7.90
N SER A 395 -19.55 1.26 -9.18
CA SER A 395 -19.78 0.30 -10.27
C SER A 395 -18.86 -0.94 -10.22
N TYR A 396 -17.68 -0.82 -9.60
CA TYR A 396 -16.74 -1.94 -9.50
C TYR A 396 -16.83 -2.68 -8.15
N THR A 397 -17.37 -2.07 -7.10
CA THR A 397 -17.32 -2.58 -5.73
C THR A 397 -18.07 -3.90 -5.61
N ILE A 398 -19.31 -3.96 -6.13
CA ILE A 398 -20.13 -5.19 -6.12
C ILE A 398 -19.43 -6.30 -6.91
N THR A 399 -18.97 -6.02 -8.13
CA THR A 399 -18.26 -7.01 -8.94
C THR A 399 -16.98 -7.49 -8.27
N TYR A 400 -16.28 -6.61 -7.54
CA TYR A 400 -15.07 -6.98 -6.78
C TYR A 400 -15.38 -7.87 -5.58
N ILE A 401 -16.38 -7.52 -4.79
CA ILE A 401 -16.82 -8.31 -3.66
C ILE A 401 -17.23 -9.71 -4.13
N LEU A 402 -18.05 -9.81 -5.18
CA LEU A 402 -18.51 -11.10 -5.71
C LEU A 402 -17.37 -11.99 -6.21
N GLU A 403 -16.39 -11.43 -6.92
CA GLU A 403 -15.22 -12.20 -7.35
C GLU A 403 -14.33 -12.60 -6.18
N ARG A 404 -14.11 -11.68 -5.22
CA ARG A 404 -13.27 -11.95 -4.05
C ARG A 404 -13.90 -13.00 -3.15
N SER A 405 -15.22 -13.03 -3.00
CA SER A 405 -15.97 -14.06 -2.26
C SER A 405 -15.85 -15.46 -2.87
N LYS A 406 -15.40 -15.61 -4.12
CA LYS A 406 -15.09 -16.95 -4.70
C LYS A 406 -13.78 -17.52 -4.17
N VAL A 407 -12.84 -16.66 -3.80
CA VAL A 407 -11.48 -17.04 -3.36
C VAL A 407 -11.35 -17.00 -1.84
N ASP A 408 -11.97 -16.01 -1.20
CA ASP A 408 -11.85 -15.74 0.23
C ASP A 408 -13.14 -16.11 0.97
N TYR A 409 -13.04 -17.14 1.83
CA TYR A 409 -14.16 -17.67 2.60
C TYR A 409 -14.75 -16.63 3.57
N TYR A 410 -13.90 -15.84 4.25
CA TYR A 410 -14.39 -14.83 5.20
C TYR A 410 -15.06 -13.67 4.49
N MET A 411 -14.59 -13.33 3.28
CA MET A 411 -15.28 -12.35 2.44
C MET A 411 -16.65 -12.85 1.98
N LYS A 412 -16.81 -14.16 1.71
CA LYS A 412 -18.12 -14.76 1.39
C LYS A 412 -19.09 -14.66 2.57
N LEU A 413 -18.62 -14.95 3.79
CA LEU A 413 -19.42 -14.82 5.00
C LEU A 413 -19.82 -13.36 5.26
N LEU A 414 -18.86 -12.44 5.20
CA LEU A 414 -19.10 -11.01 5.36
C LEU A 414 -20.11 -10.49 4.33
N ASN A 415 -20.00 -10.96 3.09
CA ASN A 415 -20.92 -10.62 2.02
C ASN A 415 -22.35 -11.05 2.34
N GLY A 416 -22.55 -12.31 2.77
CA GLY A 416 -23.88 -12.85 3.06
C GLY A 416 -24.52 -12.37 4.36
N SER A 417 -23.74 -11.87 5.33
CA SER A 417 -24.27 -11.44 6.62
C SER A 417 -24.34 -9.92 6.78
N LYS A 418 -23.20 -9.22 6.66
CA LYS A 418 -23.08 -7.80 7.02
C LYS A 418 -23.24 -6.85 5.84
N ILE A 419 -22.82 -7.24 4.64
CA ILE A 419 -22.93 -6.40 3.42
C ILE A 419 -24.32 -6.53 2.79
N PHE A 420 -24.90 -7.74 2.83
CA PHE A 420 -26.27 -8.02 2.40
C PHE A 420 -27.15 -8.50 3.56
N PRO A 421 -27.42 -7.66 4.58
CA PRO A 421 -28.37 -8.03 5.62
C PRO A 421 -29.75 -8.28 4.99
N HIS A 422 -30.33 -9.46 5.24
CA HIS A 422 -31.62 -9.87 4.69
C HIS A 422 -31.73 -9.75 3.15
N ASP A 423 -30.66 -10.10 2.43
CA ASP A 423 -30.57 -10.02 0.96
C ASP A 423 -30.69 -8.60 0.38
N ARG A 424 -30.60 -7.55 1.21
CA ARG A 424 -30.58 -6.15 0.77
C ARG A 424 -29.20 -5.56 0.91
N LEU A 425 -28.71 -4.89 -0.13
CA LEU A 425 -27.40 -4.23 -0.12
C LEU A 425 -27.41 -3.07 0.87
N ASN A 426 -26.52 -3.11 1.88
CA ASN A 426 -26.33 -2.00 2.82
C ASN A 426 -25.41 -0.92 2.21
N PHE A 427 -25.97 -0.14 1.28
CA PHE A 427 -25.24 0.99 0.67
C PHE A 427 -25.58 2.30 1.37
N LEU A 428 -24.57 3.15 1.54
CA LEU A 428 -24.71 4.49 2.11
C LEU A 428 -24.03 5.51 1.20
N PRO A 429 -24.50 6.77 1.17
CA PRO A 429 -23.75 7.89 0.62
C PRO A 429 -22.40 8.06 1.35
N LEU A 430 -21.43 8.66 0.68
CA LEU A 430 -20.08 8.87 1.22
C LEU A 430 -20.11 9.64 2.54
N GLU A 431 -20.86 10.73 2.58
CA GLU A 431 -20.96 11.63 3.73
C GLU A 431 -21.57 10.92 4.94
N GLU A 432 -22.66 10.18 4.72
CA GLU A 432 -23.34 9.42 5.78
C GLU A 432 -22.48 8.26 6.29
N GLY A 433 -21.79 7.56 5.37
CA GLY A 433 -20.90 6.45 5.73
C GLY A 433 -19.74 6.89 6.62
N ILE A 434 -19.07 7.99 6.27
CA ILE A 434 -17.95 8.53 7.05
C ILE A 434 -18.41 9.12 8.39
N GLU A 435 -19.58 9.76 8.44
CA GLU A 435 -20.20 10.22 9.69
C GLU A 435 -20.50 9.05 10.65
N ARG A 436 -21.01 7.91 10.15
CA ARG A 436 -21.21 6.72 10.98
C ARG A 436 -19.89 6.13 11.48
N VAL A 437 -18.84 6.16 10.66
CA VAL A 437 -17.49 5.77 11.11
C VAL A 437 -17.01 6.69 12.23
N HIS A 438 -17.25 8.00 12.12
CA HIS A 438 -16.89 8.97 13.15
C HIS A 438 -17.52 8.66 14.51
N ARG A 439 -18.80 8.24 14.53
CA ARG A 439 -19.52 7.82 15.75
C ARG A 439 -19.01 6.52 16.38
N GLY A 440 -18.32 5.68 15.61
CA GLY A 440 -17.80 4.39 16.05
C GLY A 440 -18.80 3.24 15.97
N GLY A 441 -18.30 2.00 16.08
CA GLY A 441 -19.12 0.77 15.99
C GLY A 441 -19.55 0.37 14.56
N PHE A 442 -19.12 1.13 13.55
CA PHE A 442 -19.46 0.93 12.14
C PHE A 442 -18.22 0.88 11.26
N ALA A 443 -18.22 -0.01 10.26
CA ALA A 443 -17.17 -0.11 9.26
C ALA A 443 -17.70 0.23 7.86
N TYR A 444 -17.08 1.20 7.20
CA TYR A 444 -17.52 1.69 5.90
C TYR A 444 -16.48 1.44 4.79
N HIS A 445 -16.91 0.82 3.69
CA HIS A 445 -16.06 0.58 2.53
C HIS A 445 -16.15 1.71 1.50
N THR A 446 -15.02 2.35 1.20
CA THR A 446 -14.92 3.36 0.14
C THR A 446 -13.46 3.48 -0.37
N GLU A 447 -13.26 4.32 -1.39
CA GLU A 447 -11.97 4.66 -1.97
C GLU A 447 -11.18 5.59 -1.07
N SER A 448 -9.85 5.40 -1.02
CA SER A 448 -8.99 6.30 -0.26
C SER A 448 -9.01 7.73 -0.74
N THR A 449 -9.21 7.94 -2.05
CA THR A 449 -9.33 9.28 -2.63
C THR A 449 -10.55 10.03 -2.14
N SER A 450 -11.66 9.34 -1.91
CA SER A 450 -12.91 9.96 -1.47
C SER A 450 -12.97 10.10 0.05
N ALA A 451 -12.42 9.12 0.77
CA ALA A 451 -12.47 9.08 2.23
C ALA A 451 -11.54 10.08 2.91
N TYR A 452 -10.26 10.12 2.52
CA TYR A 452 -9.26 10.94 3.23
C TYR A 452 -9.59 12.43 3.30
N PRO A 453 -10.04 13.10 2.22
CA PRO A 453 -10.40 14.50 2.31
C PRO A 453 -11.55 14.74 3.28
N LEU A 454 -12.55 13.85 3.28
CA LEU A 454 -13.70 14.01 4.17
C LEU A 454 -13.31 13.75 5.63
N ILE A 455 -12.49 12.73 5.89
CA ILE A 455 -11.96 12.43 7.23
C ILE A 455 -11.12 13.61 7.75
N ASP A 456 -10.22 14.16 6.94
CA ASP A 456 -9.36 15.29 7.32
C ASP A 456 -10.17 16.53 7.72
N HIS A 457 -11.33 16.75 7.08
CA HIS A 457 -12.20 17.88 7.37
C HIS A 457 -13.19 17.65 8.52
N THR A 458 -13.59 16.41 8.78
CA THR A 458 -14.68 16.10 9.72
C THR A 458 -14.18 15.52 11.05
N PHE A 459 -13.04 14.84 11.07
CA PHE A 459 -12.57 14.12 12.25
C PHE A 459 -11.67 15.00 13.10
N GLU A 460 -11.89 14.95 14.41
CA GLU A 460 -10.94 15.49 15.37
C GLU A 460 -9.66 14.64 15.44
N GLN A 461 -8.58 15.22 15.94
CA GLN A 461 -7.27 14.56 15.93
C GLN A 461 -7.25 13.22 16.70
N GLU A 462 -8.01 13.14 17.80
CA GLU A 462 -8.19 11.89 18.55
C GLU A 462 -8.90 10.83 17.69
N SER A 463 -9.94 11.23 16.96
CA SER A 463 -10.70 10.33 16.06
C SER A 463 -9.85 9.85 14.87
N ILE A 464 -8.95 10.71 14.36
CA ILE A 464 -7.97 10.33 13.32
C ILE A 464 -7.00 9.27 13.86
N CYS A 465 -6.56 9.41 15.11
CA CYS A 465 -5.69 8.44 15.76
C CYS A 465 -6.37 7.09 16.04
N ASP A 466 -7.69 7.08 16.24
CA ASP A 466 -8.47 5.85 16.41
C ASP A 466 -8.84 5.18 15.07
N LEU A 467 -8.62 5.87 13.95
CA LEU A 467 -9.00 5.36 12.64
C LEU A 467 -8.16 4.13 12.25
N ALA A 468 -8.85 3.04 11.95
CA ALA A 468 -8.30 1.80 11.46
C ALA A 468 -8.81 1.50 10.05
N GLU A 469 -7.97 0.82 9.27
CA GLU A 469 -8.20 0.57 7.85
C GLU A 469 -7.88 -0.88 7.50
N ILE A 470 -8.84 -1.60 6.94
CA ILE A 470 -8.62 -2.95 6.38
C ILE A 470 -8.71 -2.86 4.86
N GLY A 471 -7.62 -3.14 4.17
CA GLY A 471 -7.55 -3.03 2.70
C GLY A 471 -8.33 -4.12 1.99
N LEU A 472 -9.23 -3.72 1.08
CA LEU A 472 -9.97 -4.66 0.21
C LEU A 472 -9.36 -4.71 -1.19
N ILE A 473 -9.18 -3.54 -1.82
CA ILE A 473 -8.60 -3.44 -3.16
C ILE A 473 -7.26 -2.74 -3.06
N ASN A 474 -6.24 -3.39 -3.60
CA ASN A 474 -4.92 -2.80 -3.77
C ASN A 474 -4.43 -3.14 -5.17
N SER A 475 -4.57 -2.20 -6.10
CA SER A 475 -4.16 -2.40 -7.49
C SER A 475 -3.59 -1.13 -8.10
N PHE A 476 -3.11 -1.22 -9.33
CA PHE A 476 -2.70 -0.05 -10.10
C PHE A 476 -3.80 0.41 -11.04
N SER A 477 -3.85 1.70 -11.33
CA SER A 477 -4.66 2.25 -12.41
C SER A 477 -3.80 2.98 -13.44
N SER A 478 -4.33 3.02 -14.66
CA SER A 478 -3.76 3.76 -15.77
C SER A 478 -4.88 4.24 -16.67
N VAL A 479 -4.60 5.28 -17.43
CA VAL A 479 -5.35 5.58 -18.64
C VAL A 479 -5.28 4.39 -19.61
N ILE A 480 -6.40 4.03 -20.23
CA ILE A 480 -6.49 2.90 -21.15
C ILE A 480 -6.71 3.38 -22.58
N VAL A 481 -6.24 2.57 -23.52
CA VAL A 481 -6.40 2.79 -24.96
C VAL A 481 -6.97 1.54 -25.60
N GLN A 482 -7.48 1.69 -26.82
CA GLN A 482 -7.87 0.57 -27.67
C GLN A 482 -6.77 -0.50 -27.73
N LYS A 483 -7.16 -1.76 -27.89
CA LYS A 483 -6.19 -2.85 -28.03
C LYS A 483 -5.28 -2.60 -29.22
N ARG A 484 -3.98 -2.76 -29.03
CA ARG A 484 -2.96 -2.47 -30.05
C ARG A 484 -3.08 -1.05 -30.61
N SER A 485 -3.39 -0.07 -29.76
CA SER A 485 -3.44 1.34 -30.15
C SER A 485 -2.08 1.84 -30.66
N GLN A 486 -2.10 2.65 -31.72
CA GLN A 486 -0.90 3.27 -32.31
C GLN A 486 -0.24 4.29 -31.37
N TYR A 487 -0.98 4.82 -30.40
CA TYR A 487 -0.48 5.86 -29.49
C TYR A 487 0.13 5.29 -28.20
N LYS A 488 -0.11 4.01 -27.90
CA LYS A 488 0.27 3.37 -26.63
C LYS A 488 1.72 3.62 -26.26
N LYS A 489 2.66 3.29 -27.16
CA LYS A 489 4.10 3.37 -26.89
C LYS A 489 4.60 4.81 -26.85
N LEU A 490 4.10 5.67 -27.75
CA LEU A 490 4.44 7.09 -27.78
C LEU A 490 4.07 7.77 -26.47
N PHE A 491 2.82 7.63 -26.04
CA PHE A 491 2.33 8.21 -24.78
C PHE A 491 2.97 7.57 -23.55
N GLN A 492 3.27 6.26 -23.60
CA GLN A 492 4.00 5.58 -22.52
C GLN A 492 5.40 6.18 -22.32
N VAL A 493 6.13 6.50 -23.38
CA VAL A 493 7.46 7.14 -23.28
C VAL A 493 7.32 8.55 -22.70
N SER A 494 6.34 9.33 -23.15
CA SER A 494 6.10 10.70 -22.65
C SER A 494 5.73 10.73 -21.16
N LEU A 495 4.82 9.85 -20.72
CA LEU A 495 4.45 9.75 -19.31
C LEU A 495 5.60 9.26 -18.43
N ARG A 496 6.43 8.33 -18.92
CA ARG A 496 7.64 7.89 -18.20
C ARG A 496 8.64 9.03 -18.02
N LYS A 497 8.92 9.79 -19.08
CA LYS A 497 9.77 11.00 -18.99
C LYS A 497 9.20 12.02 -18.00
N ALA A 498 7.87 12.19 -17.97
CA ALA A 498 7.22 13.07 -17.01
C ALA A 498 7.32 12.58 -15.56
N TRP A 499 7.27 11.26 -15.36
CA TRP A 499 7.49 10.64 -14.05
C TRP A 499 8.92 10.84 -13.56
N GLU A 500 9.91 10.52 -14.39
CA GLU A 500 11.34 10.67 -14.08
C GLU A 500 11.69 12.12 -13.72
N ARG A 501 11.02 13.10 -14.34
CA ARG A 501 11.17 14.53 -14.05
C ARG A 501 10.34 15.02 -12.85
N GLY A 502 9.59 14.16 -12.18
CA GLY A 502 8.78 14.50 -11.01
C GLY A 502 7.47 15.24 -11.30
N LEU A 503 7.08 15.43 -12.57
CA LEU A 503 5.83 16.13 -12.93
C LEU A 503 4.60 15.34 -12.46
N LEU A 504 4.59 14.02 -12.66
CA LEU A 504 3.49 13.18 -12.19
C LEU A 504 3.41 13.13 -10.65
N ASN A 505 4.55 13.18 -9.96
CA ASN A 505 4.58 13.24 -8.50
C ASN A 505 4.00 14.57 -7.98
N LYS A 506 4.29 15.68 -8.66
CA LYS A 506 3.68 16.98 -8.36
C LYS A 506 2.15 16.92 -8.53
N LEU A 507 1.68 16.40 -9.68
CA LEU A 507 0.25 16.24 -9.94
C LEU A 507 -0.42 15.36 -8.88
N LEU A 508 0.23 14.28 -8.45
CA LEU A 508 -0.29 13.39 -7.42
C LEU A 508 -0.50 14.15 -6.10
N LYS A 509 0.50 14.91 -5.64
CA LYS A 509 0.41 15.72 -4.41
C LYS A 509 -0.62 16.85 -4.48
N THR A 510 -0.86 17.41 -5.67
CA THR A 510 -1.84 18.50 -5.83
C THR A 510 -3.28 17.99 -5.83
N TRP A 511 -3.54 16.88 -6.52
CA TRP A 511 -4.89 16.41 -6.79
C TRP A 511 -5.37 15.32 -5.83
N VAL A 512 -4.47 14.56 -5.24
CA VAL A 512 -4.80 13.43 -4.36
C VAL A 512 -4.32 13.74 -2.95
N ASP A 513 -5.25 13.80 -2.02
CA ASP A 513 -4.93 14.03 -0.60
C ASP A 513 -4.27 12.79 0.01
N SER A 514 -3.26 13.04 0.85
CA SER A 514 -2.59 12.01 1.62
C SER A 514 -3.48 11.50 2.75
N LYS A 515 -3.13 10.33 3.29
CA LYS A 515 -3.74 9.84 4.53
C LYS A 515 -3.53 10.89 5.64
N PRO A 516 -4.58 11.28 6.40
CA PRO A 516 -4.43 12.13 7.56
C PRO A 516 -3.49 11.50 8.58
N GLU A 517 -2.52 12.28 9.07
CA GLU A 517 -1.53 11.80 10.02
C GLU A 517 -2.01 12.02 11.46
N CYS A 518 -1.99 10.96 12.27
CA CYS A 518 -2.19 11.08 13.71
C CYS A 518 -0.99 11.79 14.34
N LEU A 519 -1.23 12.99 14.87
CA LEU A 519 -0.24 13.77 15.62
C LEU A 519 -0.22 13.24 17.05
N SER A 520 0.86 12.55 17.41
CA SER A 520 1.03 11.92 18.73
C SER A 520 0.93 12.91 19.91
N SER A 521 1.18 14.20 19.67
CA SER A 521 1.04 15.26 20.68
C SER A 521 -0.40 15.52 21.12
N ALA A 522 -1.41 15.06 20.37
CA ALA A 522 -2.81 15.22 20.72
C ALA A 522 -3.35 14.10 21.61
N ARG A 523 -2.59 13.02 21.84
CA ARG A 523 -3.06 11.86 22.60
C ARG A 523 -2.79 12.03 24.09
N VAL A 524 -3.78 12.54 24.84
CA VAL A 524 -3.76 12.47 26.30
C VAL A 524 -4.18 11.06 26.70
N ILE A 525 -3.20 10.18 26.93
CA ILE A 525 -3.48 8.79 27.35
C ILE A 525 -3.86 8.81 28.82
N SER A 526 -5.14 8.63 29.11
CA SER A 526 -5.62 8.42 30.48
C SER A 526 -5.24 7.01 30.93
N VAL A 527 -4.32 6.89 31.89
CA VAL A 527 -4.00 5.60 32.50
C VAL A 527 -5.19 5.16 33.34
N GLY A 528 -5.80 4.03 32.97
CA GLY A 528 -6.97 3.51 33.68
C GLY A 528 -6.57 2.82 34.98
N VAL A 529 -7.50 2.79 35.95
CA VAL A 529 -7.32 1.99 37.18
C VAL A 529 -7.09 0.51 36.85
N ASN A 530 -7.66 0.04 35.74
CA ASN A 530 -7.49 -1.32 35.25
C ASN A 530 -6.04 -1.68 34.90
N ASP A 531 -5.25 -0.70 34.40
CA ASP A 531 -3.84 -0.92 34.03
C ASP A 531 -2.94 -1.10 35.27
N LEU A 532 -3.37 -0.55 36.41
CA LEU A 532 -2.70 -0.62 37.71
C LEU A 532 -3.37 -1.60 38.68
N PHE A 533 -4.25 -2.48 38.19
CA PHE A 533 -4.98 -3.42 39.04
C PHE A 533 -4.06 -4.30 39.91
N LEU A 534 -2.96 -4.82 39.33
CA LEU A 534 -2.06 -5.75 40.02
C LEU A 534 -1.44 -5.15 41.30
N PRO A 535 -0.83 -3.94 41.28
CA PRO A 535 -0.40 -3.25 42.50
C PRO A 535 -1.48 -3.09 43.57
N TYR A 536 -2.68 -2.63 43.19
CA TYR A 536 -3.78 -2.43 44.13
C TYR A 536 -4.24 -3.75 44.75
N PHE A 537 -4.31 -4.81 43.94
CA PHE A 537 -4.65 -6.15 44.39
C PHE A 537 -3.61 -6.70 45.38
N LEU A 538 -2.32 -6.57 45.08
CA LEU A 538 -1.23 -7.01 45.97
C LEU A 538 -1.25 -6.25 47.30
N LEU A 539 -1.52 -4.94 47.28
CA LEU A 539 -1.64 -4.12 48.48
C LEU A 539 -2.80 -4.59 49.38
N ALA A 540 -3.99 -4.83 48.80
CA ALA A 540 -5.14 -5.33 49.53
C ALA A 540 -4.88 -6.71 50.17
N MET A 541 -4.25 -7.62 49.41
CA MET A 541 -3.83 -8.93 49.92
C MET A 541 -2.80 -8.81 51.06
N GLY A 542 -1.88 -7.86 50.97
CA GLY A 542 -0.91 -7.57 52.03
C GLY A 542 -1.57 -7.12 53.33
N PHE A 543 -2.55 -6.21 53.27
CA PHE A 543 -3.31 -5.79 54.43
C PHE A 543 -4.09 -6.94 55.08
N LEU A 544 -4.75 -7.76 54.27
CA LEU A 544 -5.48 -8.93 54.75
C LEU A 544 -4.55 -9.94 55.43
N ALA A 545 -3.40 -10.24 54.82
CA ALA A 545 -2.41 -11.15 55.41
C ALA A 545 -1.85 -10.61 56.74
N SER A 546 -1.53 -9.30 56.80
CA SER A 546 -1.07 -8.66 58.03
C SER A 546 -2.11 -8.74 59.16
N LEU A 547 -3.38 -8.48 58.84
CA LEU A 547 -4.48 -8.60 59.81
C LEU A 547 -4.63 -10.04 60.32
N ILE A 548 -4.54 -11.03 59.43
CA ILE A 548 -4.60 -12.45 59.81
C ILE A 548 -3.44 -12.81 60.72
N ILE A 549 -2.21 -12.40 60.40
CA ILE A 549 -1.02 -12.65 61.22
C ILE A 549 -1.20 -12.02 62.61
N LEU A 550 -1.65 -10.77 62.69
CA LEU A 550 -1.92 -10.09 63.97
C LEU A 550 -2.95 -10.84 64.81
N LEU A 551 -4.04 -11.30 64.19
CA LEU A 551 -5.07 -12.09 64.89
C LEU A 551 -4.52 -13.43 65.40
N LEU A 552 -3.67 -14.09 64.62
CA LEU A 552 -3.00 -15.33 65.02
C LEU A 552 -2.02 -15.11 66.17
N GLU A 553 -1.26 -14.02 66.15
CA GLU A 553 -0.34 -13.65 67.25
C GLU A 553 -1.10 -13.37 68.54
N ILE A 554 -2.15 -12.54 68.49
CA ILE A 554 -2.99 -12.24 69.67
C ILE A 554 -3.65 -13.53 70.21
N SER A 555 -4.11 -14.40 69.33
CA SER A 555 -4.70 -15.69 69.72
C SER A 555 -3.66 -16.59 70.40
N ARG A 556 -2.46 -16.69 69.82
CA ARG A 556 -1.34 -17.44 70.39
C ARG A 556 -0.92 -16.90 71.75
N ASP A 557 -0.81 -15.59 71.91
CA ASP A 557 -0.41 -14.97 73.17
C ASP A 557 -1.45 -15.20 74.26
N LYS A 558 -2.75 -15.01 73.94
CA LYS A 558 -3.84 -15.34 74.88
C LYS A 558 -3.86 -16.83 75.24
N PHE A 559 -3.57 -17.72 74.29
CA PHE A 559 -3.48 -19.16 74.55
C PHE A 559 -2.28 -19.52 75.45
N GLN A 560 -1.12 -18.90 75.21
CA GLN A 560 0.07 -19.08 76.04
C GLN A 560 -0.11 -18.50 77.45
N GLU A 561 -0.78 -17.36 77.60
CA GLU A 561 -1.14 -16.82 78.91
C GLU A 561 -2.09 -17.75 79.68
N ARG A 562 -3.11 -18.30 79.01
CA ARG A 562 -3.99 -19.32 79.61
C ARG A 562 -3.19 -20.56 80.05
N LEU A 563 -2.27 -21.05 79.22
CA LEU A 563 -1.39 -22.17 79.57
C LEU A 563 -0.44 -21.86 80.75
N ARG A 564 0.13 -20.64 80.82
CA ARG A 564 0.95 -20.21 81.97
C ARG A 564 0.12 -20.10 83.24
N ASN A 565 -1.11 -19.60 83.16
CA ASN A 565 -2.02 -19.49 84.30
C ASN A 565 -2.47 -20.88 84.81
N ILE A 566 -2.68 -21.85 83.91
CA ILE A 566 -2.93 -23.25 84.29
C ILE A 566 -1.69 -23.88 84.95
N ARG A 567 -0.48 -23.68 84.40
CA ARG A 567 0.78 -24.16 85.02
C ARG A 567 1.05 -23.56 86.40
N LYS A 568 0.79 -22.26 86.60
CA LYS A 568 0.92 -21.60 87.91
C LYS A 568 -0.05 -22.19 88.96
N LYS A 569 -1.29 -22.53 88.55
CA LYS A 569 -2.26 -23.19 89.43
C LYS A 569 -1.88 -24.63 89.82
N LEU A 570 -1.12 -25.33 88.97
CA LEU A 570 -0.57 -26.67 89.26
C LEU A 570 0.63 -26.63 90.21
N PHE A 571 1.51 -25.61 90.12
CA PHE A 571 2.68 -25.47 91.01
C PHE A 571 2.33 -25.04 92.44
N PHE A 572 1.20 -24.36 92.67
CA PHE A 572 0.72 -24.01 94.02
C PHE A 572 -0.01 -25.16 94.75
N LYS A 573 -0.08 -26.36 94.16
CA LYS A 573 -0.81 -27.52 94.70
C LYS A 573 0.07 -28.66 95.23
N THR A 574 1.38 -28.47 95.37
CA THR A 574 2.26 -29.40 96.10
C THR A 574 2.46 -28.91 97.53
N PRO A 575 1.80 -29.49 98.55
CA PRO A 575 2.18 -29.25 99.93
C PRO A 575 3.52 -29.96 100.20
N TYR A 576 4.44 -29.24 100.86
CA TYR A 576 5.54 -29.87 101.60
C TYR A 576 4.90 -30.80 102.65
N VAL A 577 5.19 -32.10 102.54
CA VAL A 577 4.96 -33.06 103.62
C VAL A 577 6.30 -33.18 104.34
N ASN A 578 6.30 -32.82 105.63
CA ASN A 578 7.39 -33.08 106.57
C ASN A 578 7.62 -34.59 106.76
#